data_AF-A0AA38GHT0-F1
#
_entry.id   AF-A0AA38GHT0-F1
#
_cell.length_a   1.000
_cell.length_b   1.000
_cell.length_c   1.000
_cell.angle_alpha   90.00
_cell.angle_beta   90.00
_cell.angle_gamma   90.00
#
_symmetry.space_group_name_H-M   'P 1'
#
loop_
_entity.id
_entity.type
_entity.pdbx_description
1 polymer ?
#
loop_
_entity_poly.entity_id
_entity_poly.type
_entity_poly.pdbx_seq_one_letter_code
_entity_poly.pdbx_strand_id
1 'polypeptide(L)'
;IHPALWAYRTSIRTPIGVTPYSFVYGTEAIIPLEVEIPYLRISLRDYLDKDEDYKVARLTELEILDEKRIRALNHLKVYQNKVSRGYKKCIIHREFDVGDLILKENQKNTVKDREKK
;
A
#
# COMPACT_ATOMS: atom_id res chain seq x y z
N ILE A 1 6.30 20.10 -0.76
CA ILE A 1 6.06 18.69 -0.35
C ILE A 1 5.10 18.69 0.83
N HIS A 2 3.99 17.94 0.79
CA HIS A 2 3.04 17.90 1.90
C HIS A 2 3.60 17.01 3.03
N PRO A 3 3.75 17.50 4.28
CA PRO A 3 4.37 16.76 5.38
C PRO A 3 3.71 15.40 5.67
N ALA A 4 2.39 15.34 5.60
CA ALA A 4 1.66 14.10 5.83
C ALA A 4 1.93 13.03 4.74
N LEU A 5 2.11 13.45 3.48
CA LEU A 5 2.40 12.53 2.39
C LEU A 5 3.83 11.99 2.49
N TRP A 6 4.76 12.85 2.90
CA TRP A 6 6.13 12.45 3.18
C TRP A 6 6.18 11.42 4.32
N ALA A 7 5.59 11.73 5.46
CA ALA A 7 5.50 10.82 6.60
C ALA A 7 4.84 9.49 6.21
N TYR A 8 3.80 9.52 5.37
CA TYR A 8 3.18 8.30 4.87
C TYR A 8 4.17 7.41 4.10
N ARG A 9 4.95 8.02 3.19
CA ARG A 9 5.87 7.33 2.28
C ARG A 9 7.11 6.76 2.98
N THR A 10 7.58 7.41 4.03
CA THR A 10 8.83 7.05 4.73
C THR A 10 8.63 6.30 6.04
N SER A 11 7.40 6.26 6.58
CA SER A 11 7.13 5.44 7.76
C SER A 11 6.90 3.98 7.40
N ILE A 12 7.53 3.08 8.14
CA ILE A 12 7.31 1.64 8.03
C ILE A 12 5.84 1.32 8.37
N ARG A 13 5.19 0.51 7.53
CA ARG A 13 3.81 0.09 7.76
C ARG A 13 3.75 -1.28 8.41
N THR A 14 3.06 -1.39 9.54
CA THR A 14 2.83 -2.65 10.25
C THR A 14 2.32 -3.80 9.38
N PRO A 15 1.38 -3.64 8.43
CA PRO A 15 0.94 -4.76 7.59
C PRO A 15 1.95 -5.18 6.52
N ILE A 16 2.86 -4.30 6.11
CA ILE A 16 3.78 -4.52 4.98
C ILE A 16 5.21 -4.80 5.48
N GLY A 17 5.57 -4.31 6.67
CA GLY A 17 6.89 -4.44 7.27
C GLY A 17 7.98 -3.55 6.66
N VAL A 18 7.66 -2.76 5.62
CA VAL A 18 8.57 -1.82 4.95
C VAL A 18 7.89 -0.47 4.72
N THR A 19 8.66 0.52 4.26
CA THR A 19 8.10 1.83 3.87
C THR A 19 7.31 1.71 2.56
N PRO A 20 6.19 2.44 2.38
CA PRO A 20 5.44 2.39 1.14
C PRO A 20 6.25 2.82 -0.09
N TYR A 21 7.18 3.76 0.06
CA TYR A 21 8.02 4.22 -1.05
C TYR A 21 9.01 3.14 -1.49
N SER A 22 9.76 2.54 -0.55
CA SER A 22 10.72 1.48 -0.87
C SER A 22 10.06 0.24 -1.46
N PHE A 23 8.81 -0.04 -1.10
CA PHE A 23 8.06 -1.14 -1.69
C PHE A 23 7.74 -0.92 -3.18
N VAL A 24 7.35 0.30 -3.55
CA VAL A 24 6.99 0.64 -4.94
C VAL A 24 8.22 0.85 -5.80
N TYR A 25 9.14 1.71 -5.36
CA TYR A 25 10.29 2.15 -6.17
C TYR A 25 11.56 1.36 -5.92
N GLY A 26 11.56 0.47 -4.94
CA GLY A 26 12.72 -0.36 -4.61
C GLY A 26 13.84 0.39 -3.89
N THR A 27 13.72 1.68 -3.64
CA THR A 27 14.77 2.44 -2.96
C THR A 27 14.16 3.21 -1.81
N GLU A 28 14.93 3.48 -0.75
CA GLU A 28 14.44 4.35 0.30
C GLU A 28 14.18 5.76 -0.26
N ALA A 29 13.20 6.44 0.32
CA ALA A 29 12.86 7.78 -0.13
C ALA A 29 13.97 8.75 0.29
N ILE A 30 14.62 9.38 -0.68
CA ILE A 30 15.60 10.45 -0.48
C ILE A 30 14.95 11.75 -0.98
N ILE A 31 14.96 12.82 -0.17
CA ILE A 31 14.52 14.19 -0.56
C ILE A 31 15.76 15.02 -0.95
N PRO A 32 15.61 16.19 -1.58
CA PRO A 32 15.57 16.43 -3.01
C PRO A 32 16.84 17.15 -3.48
N LEU A 33 17.64 16.51 -4.31
CA LEU A 33 18.12 17.26 -5.48
C LEU A 33 17.19 17.02 -6.68
N GLU A 34 16.41 15.96 -6.61
CA GLU A 34 15.72 15.36 -7.77
C GLU A 34 14.28 15.86 -7.94
N VAL A 35 13.70 16.50 -6.91
CA VAL A 35 12.38 17.14 -6.98
C VAL A 35 12.46 18.49 -7.67
N GLU A 36 13.58 19.20 -7.51
CA GLU A 36 13.86 20.46 -8.18
C GLU A 36 14.35 20.22 -9.62
N ILE A 37 15.09 19.11 -9.81
CA ILE A 37 15.76 18.76 -11.05
C ILE A 37 15.49 17.26 -11.35
N PRO A 38 14.41 16.92 -12.08
CA PRO A 38 14.17 15.54 -12.49
C PRO A 38 15.25 15.04 -13.48
N TYR A 39 15.93 15.94 -14.18
CA TYR A 39 16.94 15.59 -15.19
C TYR A 39 18.20 14.96 -14.60
N LEU A 40 18.57 15.23 -13.34
CA LEU A 40 19.82 14.72 -12.76
C LEU A 40 19.77 13.21 -12.51
N ARG A 41 18.61 12.68 -12.07
CA ARG A 41 18.41 11.22 -11.98
C ARG A 41 18.54 10.56 -13.34
N ILE A 42 17.93 11.15 -14.36
CA ILE A 42 17.88 10.59 -15.71
C ILE A 42 19.28 10.65 -16.33
N SER A 43 19.96 11.79 -16.27
CA SER A 43 21.31 11.95 -16.81
C SER A 43 22.33 11.07 -16.09
N LEU A 44 22.23 10.94 -14.77
CA LEU A 44 23.10 10.06 -14.01
C LEU A 44 22.85 8.60 -14.40
N ARG A 45 21.60 8.21 -14.60
CA ARG A 45 21.26 6.87 -15.05
C ARG A 45 21.79 6.58 -16.45
N ASP A 46 21.58 7.49 -17.40
CA ASP A 46 22.08 7.36 -18.78
C ASP A 46 23.62 7.35 -18.84
N TYR A 47 24.28 8.05 -17.90
CA TYR A 47 25.72 8.02 -17.74
C TYR A 47 26.20 6.66 -17.21
N LEU A 48 25.56 6.14 -16.16
CA LEU A 48 25.94 4.89 -15.50
C LEU A 48 25.55 3.64 -16.31
N ASP A 49 24.53 3.71 -17.19
CA ASP A 49 24.11 2.59 -18.03
C ASP A 49 25.16 2.20 -19.10
N LYS A 50 26.21 3.01 -19.26
CA LYS A 50 27.37 2.71 -20.12
C LYS A 50 28.42 1.86 -19.40
N ASP A 51 28.31 1.70 -18.09
CA ASP A 51 29.24 0.97 -17.24
C ASP A 51 28.69 -0.44 -16.95
N GLU A 52 29.44 -1.47 -17.32
CA GLU A 52 29.03 -2.87 -17.14
C GLU A 52 29.01 -3.28 -15.65
N ASP A 53 29.91 -2.74 -14.83
CA ASP A 53 29.94 -3.03 -13.39
C ASP A 53 28.71 -2.45 -12.70
N TYR A 54 28.26 -1.26 -13.14
CA TYR A 54 27.02 -0.66 -12.68
C TYR A 54 25.79 -1.52 -13.05
N LYS A 55 25.75 -2.10 -14.25
CA LYS A 55 24.64 -2.99 -14.65
C LYS A 55 24.55 -4.22 -13.75
N VAL A 56 25.68 -4.83 -13.42
CA VAL A 56 25.71 -5.99 -12.51
C VAL A 56 25.26 -5.60 -11.11
N ALA A 57 25.77 -4.48 -10.57
CA ALA A 57 25.31 -3.94 -9.29
C ALA A 57 23.80 -3.62 -9.30
N ARG A 58 23.28 -3.12 -10.43
CA ARG A 58 21.85 -2.81 -10.57
C ARG A 58 20.98 -4.07 -10.62
N LEU A 59 21.42 -5.13 -11.29
CA LEU A 59 20.69 -6.41 -11.32
C LEU A 59 20.61 -7.03 -9.93
N THR A 60 21.72 -7.06 -9.20
CA THR A 60 21.73 -7.55 -7.81
C THR A 60 20.85 -6.71 -6.88
N GLU A 61 20.85 -5.39 -7.04
CA GLU A 61 19.91 -4.51 -6.33
C GLU A 61 18.47 -4.92 -6.63
N LEU A 62 18.10 -5.10 -7.90
CA LEU A 62 16.74 -5.51 -8.30
C LEU A 62 16.32 -6.87 -7.71
N GLU A 63 17.22 -7.85 -7.68
CA GLU A 63 16.96 -9.16 -7.08
C GLU A 63 16.61 -9.03 -5.58
N ILE A 64 17.41 -8.26 -4.84
CA ILE A 64 17.14 -7.95 -3.42
C ILE A 64 15.78 -7.24 -3.24
N LEU A 65 15.37 -6.42 -4.22
CA LEU A 65 14.06 -5.75 -4.17
C LEU A 65 12.90 -6.69 -4.38
N ASP A 66 13.03 -7.64 -5.29
CA ASP A 66 12.00 -8.63 -5.50
C ASP A 66 11.86 -9.55 -4.28
N GLU A 67 12.96 -9.92 -3.63
CA GLU A 67 12.93 -10.62 -2.35
C GLU A 67 12.20 -9.81 -1.25
N LYS A 68 12.51 -8.52 -1.12
CA LYS A 68 11.83 -7.62 -0.17
C LYS A 68 10.34 -7.52 -0.47
N ARG A 69 9.95 -7.44 -1.74
CA ARG A 69 8.54 -7.40 -2.16
C ARG A 69 7.80 -8.70 -1.84
N ILE A 70 8.41 -9.86 -2.13
CA ILE A 70 7.85 -11.17 -1.78
C ILE A 70 7.64 -11.28 -0.27
N ARG A 71 8.64 -10.87 0.53
CA ARG A 71 8.53 -10.86 2.00
C ARG A 71 7.39 -9.96 2.49
N ALA A 72 7.27 -8.76 1.93
CA ALA A 72 6.21 -7.82 2.26
C ALA A 72 4.81 -8.36 1.90
N LEU A 73 4.65 -9.00 0.73
CA LEU A 73 3.40 -9.65 0.32
C LEU A 73 3.02 -10.81 1.26
N ASN A 74 4.00 -11.63 1.65
CA ASN A 74 3.79 -12.69 2.63
C ASN A 74 3.34 -12.14 3.98
N HIS A 75 3.98 -11.06 4.45
CA HIS A 75 3.59 -10.39 5.70
C HIS A 75 2.15 -9.86 5.63
N LEU A 76 1.80 -9.20 4.52
CA LEU A 76 0.46 -8.66 4.29
C LEU A 76 -0.61 -9.76 4.30
N LYS A 77 -0.33 -10.90 3.65
CA LYS A 77 -1.22 -12.06 3.62
C LYS A 77 -1.43 -12.64 5.03
N VAL A 78 -0.36 -12.78 5.81
CA VAL A 78 -0.44 -13.24 7.21
C VAL A 78 -1.26 -12.27 8.05
N TYR A 79 -1.03 -10.96 7.90
CA TYR A 79 -1.78 -9.93 8.59
C TYR A 79 -3.27 -9.97 8.24
N GLN A 80 -3.62 -10.04 6.96
CA GLN A 80 -5.01 -10.16 6.50
C GLN A 80 -5.70 -11.40 7.06
N ASN A 81 -5.02 -12.55 7.09
CA ASN A 81 -5.54 -13.76 7.69
C ASN A 81 -5.78 -13.60 9.19
N LYS A 82 -4.88 -12.92 9.91
CA LYS A 82 -5.04 -12.63 11.35
C LYS A 82 -6.26 -11.73 11.60
N VAL A 83 -6.41 -10.67 10.81
CA VAL A 83 -7.56 -9.75 10.90
C VAL A 83 -8.87 -10.47 10.56
N SER A 84 -8.90 -11.25 9.48
CA SER A 84 -10.09 -12.03 9.09
C SER A 84 -10.49 -13.04 10.15
N ARG A 85 -9.53 -13.75 10.77
CA ARG A 85 -9.79 -14.67 11.89
C ARG A 85 -10.36 -13.94 13.11
N GLY A 86 -9.78 -12.80 13.47
CA GLY A 86 -10.28 -11.96 14.57
C GLY A 86 -11.72 -11.52 14.31
N TYR A 87 -12.00 -11.02 13.09
CA TYR A 87 -13.34 -10.60 12.69
C TYR A 87 -14.34 -11.77 12.70
N LYS A 88 -14.02 -12.90 12.05
CA LYS A 88 -14.88 -14.08 12.01
C LYS A 88 -15.19 -14.63 13.40
N LYS A 89 -14.24 -14.57 14.33
CA LYS A 89 -14.45 -14.97 15.73
C LYS A 89 -15.49 -14.08 16.44
N CYS A 90 -15.57 -12.81 16.07
CA CYS A 90 -16.51 -11.84 16.65
C CYS A 90 -17.88 -11.82 15.95
N ILE A 91 -18.04 -12.53 14.83
CA ILE A 91 -19.33 -12.64 14.15
C ILE A 91 -20.15 -13.73 14.84
N ILE A 92 -21.30 -13.34 15.38
CA ILE A 92 -22.33 -14.27 15.85
C ILE A 92 -23.33 -14.42 14.72
N HIS A 93 -23.43 -15.62 14.16
CA HIS A 93 -24.49 -15.94 13.22
C HIS A 93 -25.83 -15.96 13.94
N ARG A 94 -26.81 -15.23 13.41
CA ARG A 94 -28.20 -15.24 13.88
C ARG A 94 -29.09 -15.63 12.72
N GLU A 95 -29.89 -16.66 12.93
CA GLU A 95 -30.98 -17.05 12.04
C GLU A 95 -32.26 -16.37 12.54
N PHE A 96 -33.17 -16.05 11.62
CA PHE A 96 -34.41 -15.35 11.92
C PHE A 96 -35.57 -16.03 11.19
N ASP A 97 -36.69 -16.19 11.88
CA ASP A 97 -37.90 -16.82 11.35
C ASP A 97 -39.02 -15.79 11.10
N VAL A 98 -40.02 -16.21 10.33
CA VAL A 98 -41.20 -15.38 10.04
C VAL A 98 -41.97 -15.15 11.35
N GLY A 99 -42.00 -13.90 11.79
CA GLY A 99 -42.62 -13.48 13.06
C GLY A 99 -41.63 -12.85 14.05
N ASP A 100 -40.32 -12.96 13.81
CA ASP A 100 -39.31 -12.35 14.67
C ASP A 100 -39.27 -10.82 14.52
N LEU A 101 -39.26 -10.13 15.67
CA LEU A 101 -39.08 -8.68 15.73
C LEU A 101 -37.59 -8.34 15.76
N ILE A 102 -37.08 -7.79 14.66
CA ILE A 102 -35.69 -7.35 14.52
C ILE A 102 -35.56 -5.83 14.47
N LEU A 103 -34.54 -5.29 15.12
CA LEU A 103 -34.17 -3.88 15.02
C LEU A 103 -33.34 -3.67 13.76
N LYS A 104 -33.90 -2.91 12.81
CA LYS A 104 -33.19 -2.47 11.61
C LYS A 104 -32.52 -1.13 11.88
N GLU A 105 -31.24 -1.01 11.54
CA GLU A 105 -30.56 0.27 11.53
C GLU A 105 -31.18 1.19 10.46
N ASN A 106 -31.71 2.33 10.89
CA ASN A 106 -32.28 3.33 9.99
C ASN A 106 -31.14 4.09 9.31
N GLN A 107 -30.64 3.57 8.20
CA GLN A 107 -29.81 4.38 7.30
C GLN A 107 -30.67 5.54 6.81
N LYS A 108 -30.35 6.78 7.23
CA LYS A 108 -31.03 7.97 6.72
C LYS A 108 -30.86 8.00 5.21
N ASN A 109 -31.94 7.75 4.48
CA ASN A 109 -32.00 7.85 3.04
C ASN A 109 -31.57 9.27 2.62
N THR A 110 -30.35 9.43 2.13
CA THR A 110 -30.03 10.53 1.21
C THR A 110 -30.41 10.10 -0.20
N VAL A 111 -31.67 9.68 -0.38
CA VAL A 111 -32.26 9.66 -1.71
C VAL A 111 -32.59 11.12 -2.01
N LYS A 112 -31.67 11.80 -2.70
CA LYS A 112 -32.04 12.99 -3.44
C LYS A 112 -33.14 12.55 -4.40
N ASP A 113 -34.32 13.12 -4.19
CA ASP A 113 -35.40 13.17 -5.17
C ASP A 113 -34.80 13.50 -6.53
N ARG A 114 -34.64 12.49 -7.40
CA ARG A 114 -34.54 12.70 -8.84
C ARG A 114 -35.91 12.39 -9.41
N GLU A 115 -36.72 13.44 -9.28
CA GLU A 115 -37.63 13.95 -10.30
C GLU A 115 -38.68 12.98 -10.84
N LYS A 116 -39.90 13.24 -10.35
CA LYS A 116 -41.14 13.14 -11.13
C LYS A 116 -40.95 13.84 -12.48
N LYS A 117 -41.10 13.10 -13.59
CA LYS A 117 -41.92 13.47 -14.75
C LYS A 117 -42.11 12.27 -15.65
#